data_AF-A0A661J3R8-F1
#
_entry.id   AF-A0A661J3R8-F1
#
_cell.length_a   1.000
_cell.length_b   1.000
_cell.length_c   1.000
_cell.angle_alpha   90.00
_cell.angle_beta   90.00
_cell.angle_gamma   90.00
#
_symmetry.space_group_name_H-M   'P 1'
#
loop_
_entity.id
_entity.type
_entity.pdbx_description
1 polymer ?
#
loop_
_entity_poly.entity_id
_entity_poly.type
_entity_poly.pdbx_seq_one_letter_code
_entity_poly.pdbx_strand_id
1 'polypeptide(L)'
;MKICIDGNPIGTFPLVRAGVYRYITSLLNALSKIDKVNEYKVFFSFFRKRHFPYYKKAMLFLERNGFKIIYFPFPPRIWTR
;
A
#
# COMPACT_ATOMS: atom_id res chain seq x y z
N MET A 1 12.77 9.46 10.02
CA MET A 1 11.49 9.04 10.66
C MET A 1 10.88 7.89 9.86
N LYS A 2 10.08 7.02 10.49
CA LYS A 2 9.40 5.91 9.79
C LYS A 2 7.93 6.30 9.56
N ILE A 3 7.49 6.37 8.30
CA ILE A 3 6.13 6.76 7.94
C ILE A 3 5.39 5.52 7.41
N CYS A 4 4.23 5.23 8.01
CA CYS A 4 3.42 4.05 7.70
C CYS A 4 2.13 4.46 6.98
N ILE A 5 1.87 3.87 5.81
CA ILE A 5 0.69 4.18 4.98
C ILE A 5 -0.16 2.92 4.80
N ASP A 6 -1.46 3.00 5.11
CA ASP A 6 -2.41 1.92 4.78
C ASP A 6 -2.74 1.97 3.28
N GLY A 7 -2.27 0.96 2.55
CA GLY A 7 -2.48 0.79 1.12
C GLY A 7 -3.75 0.00 0.78
N ASN A 8 -4.64 -0.25 1.74
CA ASN A 8 -5.86 -1.02 1.51
C ASN A 8 -6.97 -0.22 0.86
N PRO A 9 -7.44 -0.65 -0.34
CA PRO A 9 -8.67 -0.10 -0.84
C PRO A 9 -9.84 -0.56 0.05
N ILE A 10 -10.52 0.42 0.62
CA ILE A 10 -11.80 0.25 1.28
C ILE A 10 -12.86 0.47 0.19
N GLY A 11 -13.63 -0.58 -0.11
CA GLY A 11 -14.65 -0.55 -1.17
C GLY A 11 -14.94 -1.92 -1.76
N THR A 12 -16.18 -2.11 -2.20
CA THR A 12 -16.69 -3.36 -2.80
C THR A 12 -16.40 -3.44 -4.30
N PHE A 13 -16.39 -2.31 -5.01
CA PHE A 13 -16.25 -2.26 -6.47
C PHE A 13 -14.80 -2.25 -6.98
N PRO A 14 -14.44 -3.06 -8.01
CA PRO A 14 -13.09 -3.11 -8.59
C PRO A 14 -12.55 -1.76 -9.07
N LEU A 15 -13.42 -0.90 -9.62
CA LEU A 15 -13.03 0.41 -10.17
C LEU A 15 -12.56 1.37 -9.06
N VAL A 16 -13.28 1.39 -7.93
CA VAL A 16 -12.91 2.15 -6.73
C VAL A 16 -11.58 1.63 -6.17
N ARG A 17 -11.38 0.30 -6.14
CA ARG A 17 -10.11 -0.30 -5.70
C ARG A 17 -8.94 0.10 -6.59
N ALA A 18 -9.13 0.16 -7.91
CA ALA A 18 -8.10 0.60 -8.86
C ALA A 18 -7.72 2.08 -8.65
N GLY A 19 -8.71 2.94 -8.37
CA GLY A 19 -8.49 4.36 -8.03
C GLY A 19 -7.61 4.54 -6.79
N VAL A 20 -7.88 3.78 -5.72
CA VAL A 20 -7.07 3.83 -4.50
C VAL A 20 -5.63 3.39 -4.74
N TYR A 21 -5.40 2.31 -5.51
CA TYR A 21 -4.03 1.91 -5.85
C TYR A 21 -3.29 2.99 -6.64
N ARG A 22 -3.95 3.62 -7.62
CA ARG A 22 -3.35 4.73 -8.40
C ARG A 22 -3.00 5.90 -7.49
N TYR A 23 -3.91 6.29 -6.60
CA TYR A 23 -3.68 7.36 -5.63
C TYR A 23 -2.46 7.08 -4.74
N ILE A 24 -2.39 5.87 -4.14
CA ILE A 24 -1.27 5.48 -3.28
C ILE A 24 0.06 5.53 -4.04
N THR A 25 0.09 4.99 -5.27
CA THR A 25 1.31 5.02 -6.08
C THR A 25 1.75 6.43 -6.44
N SER A 26 0.81 7.31 -6.80
CA SER A 26 1.11 8.71 -7.13
C SER A 26 1.58 9.49 -5.90
N LEU A 27 0.93 9.30 -4.75
CA LEU A 27 1.29 9.94 -3.49
C LEU A 27 2.72 9.55 -3.08
N LEU A 28 3.02 8.25 -3.08
CA LEU A 28 4.33 7.74 -2.70
C LEU A 28 5.43 8.21 -3.66
N ASN A 29 5.14 8.25 -4.97
CA ASN A 29 6.07 8.79 -5.97
C ASN A 29 6.36 10.28 -5.78
N ALA A 30 5.36 11.07 -5.35
CA ALA A 30 5.57 12.47 -5.03
C ALA A 30 6.41 12.62 -3.75
N LEU A 31 6.09 11.84 -2.72
CA LEU A 31 6.79 11.86 -1.43
C LEU A 31 8.26 11.44 -1.57
N SER A 32 8.58 10.38 -2.32
CA SER A 32 9.98 9.95 -2.49
C SER A 32 10.87 10.95 -3.22
N LYS A 33 10.28 11.86 -4.01
CA LYS A 33 11.02 12.93 -4.68
C LYS A 33 11.35 14.09 -3.73
N ILE A 34 10.45 14.37 -2.79
CA ILE A 34 10.57 15.48 -1.85
C ILE A 34 11.39 15.07 -0.64
N ASP A 35 11.19 13.85 -0.15
CA ASP A 35 11.70 13.39 1.11
C ASP A 35 12.50 12.10 0.94
N LYS A 36 13.83 12.27 0.92
CA LYS A 36 14.80 11.19 0.82
C LYS A 36 15.29 10.69 2.19
N VAL A 37 14.87 11.34 3.28
CA VAL A 37 15.38 11.08 4.63
C VAL A 37 14.50 10.07 5.38
N ASN A 38 13.21 9.99 5.04
CA ASN A 38 12.28 9.10 5.72
C ASN A 38 12.13 7.72 5.05
N GLU A 39 11.98 6.70 5.89
CA GLU A 39 11.69 5.33 5.46
C GLU A 39 10.16 5.16 5.35
N TYR A 40 9.66 4.96 4.14
CA TYR A 40 8.24 4.75 3.87
C TYR A 40 7.90 3.25 3.85
N LYS A 41 6.92 2.88 4.68
CA LYS A 41 6.38 1.51 4.75
C LYS A 41 4.92 1.52 4.34
N VAL A 42 4.58 0.64 3.40
CA VAL A 42 3.22 0.55 2.88
C VAL A 42 2.63 -0.78 3.27
N PHE A 43 1.51 -0.71 3.98
CA PHE A 43 0.85 -1.86 4.54
C PHE A 43 -0.28 -2.31 3.60
N PHE A 44 -0.34 -3.61 3.27
CA PHE A 44 -1.42 -4.21 2.48
C PHE A 44 -2.03 -5.41 3.21
N SER A 45 -3.36 -5.52 3.21
CA SER A 45 -4.10 -6.67 3.75
C SER A 45 -3.94 -7.89 2.85
N PHE A 46 -3.54 -9.03 3.43
CA PHE A 46 -3.29 -10.30 2.75
C PHE A 46 -4.55 -10.86 2.06
N PHE A 47 -5.70 -10.76 2.72
CA PHE A 47 -6.95 -11.41 2.28
C PHE A 47 -7.58 -10.78 1.02
N ARG A 48 -7.15 -9.59 0.59
CA ARG A 48 -7.88 -8.84 -0.45
C ARG A 48 -7.28 -8.87 -1.85
N LYS A 49 -6.13 -9.53 -2.13
CA LYS A 49 -5.24 -8.93 -3.15
C LYS A 49 -4.58 -9.77 -4.25
N ARG A 50 -4.71 -11.09 -4.36
CA ARG A 50 -3.99 -11.80 -5.46
C ARG A 50 -4.63 -11.72 -6.85
N HIS A 51 -5.93 -11.48 -6.97
CA HIS A 51 -6.64 -11.56 -8.26
C HIS A 51 -6.79 -10.22 -8.99
N PHE A 52 -6.37 -9.09 -8.42
CA PHE A 52 -6.56 -7.77 -9.05
C PHE A 52 -5.38 -7.39 -9.95
N PRO A 53 -5.58 -7.11 -11.25
CA PRO A 53 -4.50 -6.75 -12.17
C PRO A 53 -3.73 -5.49 -11.76
N TYR A 54 -4.44 -4.50 -11.19
CA TYR A 54 -3.85 -3.24 -10.75
C TYR A 54 -3.01 -3.37 -9.48
N TYR A 55 -3.30 -4.37 -8.63
CA TYR A 55 -2.48 -4.64 -7.46
C TYR A 55 -1.06 -5.06 -7.85
N LYS A 56 -0.92 -6.00 -8.80
CA LYS A 56 0.40 -6.44 -9.29
C LYS A 56 1.22 -5.27 -9.85
N LYS A 57 0.59 -4.41 -10.66
CA LYS A 57 1.25 -3.20 -11.22
C LYS A 57 1.70 -2.23 -10.12
N ALA A 58 0.85 -1.99 -9.12
CA ALA A 58 1.19 -1.12 -7.99
C ALA A 58 2.33 -1.69 -7.15
N MET A 59 2.34 -3.00 -6.87
CA MET A 59 3.40 -3.63 -6.07
C MET A 59 4.75 -3.55 -6.80
N LEU A 60 4.78 -3.89 -8.09
CA LEU A 60 5.97 -3.77 -8.95
C LEU A 60 6.52 -2.34 -8.97
N PHE A 61 5.65 -1.33 -9.04
CA PHE A 61 6.07 0.07 -8.98
C PHE A 61 6.72 0.40 -7.63
N LEU A 62 6.10 -0.02 -6.53
CA LEU A 62 6.60 0.26 -5.19
C LEU A 62 7.95 -0.43 -4.92
N GLU A 63 8.10 -1.70 -5.29
CA GLU A 63 9.36 -2.44 -5.17
C GLU A 63 10.49 -1.78 -5.96
N ARG A 64 10.23 -1.38 -7.22
CA ARG A 64 11.22 -0.70 -8.07
C ARG A 64 11.70 0.64 -7.52
N ASN A 65 10.87 1.32 -6.74
CA ASN A 65 11.21 2.60 -6.12
C ASN A 65 11.77 2.41 -4.69
N GLY A 66 12.08 1.18 -4.28
CA GLY A 66 12.70 0.89 -2.98
C GLY A 66 11.75 0.99 -1.79
N PHE A 67 10.44 1.04 -2.02
CA PHE A 67 9.47 1.06 -0.92
C PHE A 67 9.36 -0.32 -0.28
N LYS A 68 9.34 -0.36 1.06
CA LYS A 68 9.15 -1.60 1.80
C LYS A 68 7.66 -1.90 1.94
N ILE A 69 7.22 -2.98 1.30
CA ILE A 69 5.83 -3.46 1.34
C ILE A 69 5.69 -4.44 2.50
N ILE A 70 4.68 -4.24 3.34
CA ILE A 70 4.37 -5.11 4.47
C ILE A 70 2.97 -5.68 4.30
N TYR A 71 2.87 -7.00 4.24
CA TYR A 71 1.59 -7.70 4.20
C TYR A 71 1.11 -8.02 5.61
N PHE A 72 -0.14 -7.64 5.93
CA PHE A 72 -0.75 -7.89 7.23
C PHE A 72 -2.11 -8.59 7.09
N PRO A 73 -2.52 -9.45 8.03
CA PRO A 73 -3.73 -10.26 7.89
C PRO A 73 -5.07 -9.58 8.31
N PHE A 74 -5.25 -8.25 8.23
CA PHE A 74 -6.30 -7.46 8.96
C PHE A 74 -7.67 -8.12 9.28
N PRO A 75 -8.27 -7.84 10.47
CA PRO A 75 -7.81 -6.89 11.48
C PRO A 75 -6.74 -7.45 12.43
N PRO A 76 -5.88 -6.60 13.02
CA PRO A 76 -5.28 -6.96 14.28
C PRO A 76 -6.48 -7.26 15.16
N ARG A 77 -6.61 -8.51 15.60
CA ARG A 77 -7.34 -8.73 16.84
C ARG A 77 -6.72 -7.71 17.80
N ILE A 78 -7.56 -6.88 18.40
CA ILE A 78 -7.21 -6.19 19.64
C ILE A 78 -6.40 -7.24 20.41
N TRP A 79 -5.12 -6.99 20.64
CA TRP A 79 -4.30 -7.89 21.46
C TRP A 79 -4.92 -7.80 22.86
N THR A 80 -5.97 -8.58 23.09
CA THR A 80 -6.47 -8.87 24.42
C THR A 80 -5.40 -9.75 25.04
N ARG A 81 -4.49 -9.04 25.73
CA ARG A 81 -3.50 -9.47 26.73
C ARG A 81 -3.08 -10.93 26.72
#